data_AF-A0A7R8WPC3-F1
#
_entry.id   AF-A0A7R8WPC3-F1
#
_cell.length_a   1.000
_cell.length_b   1.000
_cell.length_c   1.000
_cell.angle_alpha   90.00
_cell.angle_beta   90.00
_cell.angle_gamma   90.00
#
_symmetry.space_group_name_H-M   'P 1'
#
loop_
_entity.id
_entity.type
_entity.pdbx_description
1 polymer ?
#
loop_
_entity_poly.entity_id
_entity_poly.type
_entity_poly.pdbx_seq_one_letter_code
_entity_poly.pdbx_strand_id
1 'polypeptide(L)' 'MDPRRFHSFYPWHTFGAYRHLCDDYDMGMLPWSQEFQKFDLYTKKESLPDIESLKPYYRGLVEKYCPGKLKW' A
#
# COMPACT_ATOMS: atom_id res chain seq x y z
N MET A 1 -11.15 -4.77 4.19
CA MET A 1 -10.38 -4.42 2.98
C MET A 1 -8.96 -4.09 3.41
N ASP A 2 -7.91 -4.66 2.83
CA ASP A 2 -6.51 -4.31 3.17
C ASP A 2 -5.92 -3.25 2.21
N PRO A 3 -4.99 -2.38 2.66
CA PRO A 3 -4.43 -1.31 1.82
C PRO A 3 -3.76 -1.81 0.54
N ARG A 4 -3.07 -2.97 0.57
CA ARG A 4 -2.36 -3.49 -0.62
C ARG A 4 -3.34 -3.94 -1.69
N ARG A 5 -4.42 -4.63 -1.33
CA ARG A 5 -5.43 -5.13 -2.27
C ARG A 5 -6.31 -4.03 -2.83
N PHE A 6 -6.59 -2.98 -2.06
CA PHE A 6 -7.58 -1.95 -2.41
C PHE A 6 -7.00 -0.55 -2.68
N HIS A 7 -5.67 -0.39 -2.76
CA HIS A 7 -5.04 0.92 -3.07
C HIS A 7 -5.46 1.54 -4.41
N SER A 8 -5.96 0.73 -5.36
CA SER A 8 -6.46 1.21 -6.64
C SER A 8 -7.96 1.54 -6.62
N PHE A 9 -8.68 1.30 -5.51
CA PHE A 9 -10.13 1.43 -5.43
C PHE A 9 -10.58 2.87 -5.05
N TYR A 10 -10.19 3.85 -5.84
CA TYR A 10 -10.46 5.28 -5.63
C TYR A 10 -11.93 5.62 -5.36
N PRO A 11 -12.92 5.03 -6.07
CA PRO A 11 -14.33 5.23 -5.76
C PRO A 11 -14.65 5.02 -4.28
N TRP A 12 -14.05 4.02 -3.64
CA TRP A 12 -14.26 3.74 -2.22
C TRP A 12 -13.42 4.65 -1.31
N HIS A 13 -12.09 4.57 -1.38
CA HIS A 13 -11.24 5.22 -0.38
C HIS A 13 -11.08 6.73 -0.55
N THR A 14 -11.35 7.27 -1.75
CA THR A 14 -11.27 8.71 -2.04
C THR A 14 -12.64 9.35 -2.21
N PHE A 15 -13.55 8.73 -2.96
CA PHE A 15 -14.85 9.32 -3.29
C PHE A 15 -16.02 8.82 -2.42
N GLY A 16 -15.79 7.84 -1.53
CA GLY A 16 -16.79 7.37 -0.57
C GLY A 16 -17.96 6.57 -1.18
N ALA A 17 -17.84 6.11 -2.43
CA ALA A 17 -18.78 5.20 -3.07
C ALA A 17 -18.66 3.77 -2.51
N TYR A 18 -19.59 2.89 -2.88
CA TYR A 18 -19.61 1.47 -2.50
C TYR A 18 -19.68 1.17 -0.99
N ARG A 19 -20.06 2.15 -0.15
CA ARG A 19 -20.24 1.95 1.30
C ARG A 19 -21.28 0.88 1.66
N HIS A 20 -22.29 0.67 0.80
CA HIS A 20 -23.29 -0.38 1.00
C HIS A 20 -22.74 -1.81 0.87
N LEU A 21 -21.52 -1.96 0.34
CA LEU A 21 -20.80 -3.24 0.26
C LEU A 21 -19.76 -3.40 1.36
N CYS A 22 -19.58 -2.38 2.21
CA CYS A 22 -18.55 -2.37 3.26
C CYS A 22 -19.11 -2.88 4.58
N ASP A 23 -18.33 -3.69 5.29
CA ASP A 23 -18.60 -4.06 6.69
C ASP A 23 -17.85 -3.15 7.68
N ASP A 24 -18.01 -3.42 8.99
CA ASP A 24 -17.34 -2.64 10.04
C ASP A 24 -15.80 -2.73 9.96
N TYR A 25 -15.27 -3.85 9.48
CA TYR A 25 -13.84 -4.04 9.30
C TYR A 25 -13.31 -3.18 8.14
N ASP A 26 -14.04 -3.12 7.04
CA ASP A 26 -13.74 -2.28 5.88
C ASP A 26 -13.73 -0.80 6.28
N MET A 27 -14.72 -0.37 7.06
CA MET A 27 -14.79 0.99 7.57
C MET A 27 -13.62 1.30 8.51
N GLY A 28 -13.18 0.34 9.34
CA GLY A 28 -11.98 0.47 10.18
C GLY A 28 -10.66 0.52 9.40
N MET A 29 -10.63 -0.04 8.19
CA MET A 29 -9.44 -0.06 7.31
C MET A 29 -9.36 1.14 6.35
N LEU A 30 -10.43 1.92 6.23
CA LEU A 30 -10.47 3.11 5.39
C LEU A 30 -9.36 4.13 5.72
N PRO A 31 -9.06 4.46 6.99
CA PRO A 31 -7.98 5.40 7.31
C PRO A 31 -6.60 4.88 6.88
N TRP A 32 -6.35 3.57 7.02
CA TRP A 32 -5.09 2.94 6.62
C TRP A 32 -4.91 2.95 5.10
N SER A 33 -6.00 2.73 4.35
CA SER A 33 -5.99 2.80 2.89
C SER A 33 -5.73 4.23 2.39
N GLN A 34 -6.35 5.22 3.03
CA GLN A 34 -6.14 6.64 2.72
C GLN A 34 -4.72 7.11 3.06
N GLU A 35 -4.16 6.66 4.18
CA GLU A 35 -2.79 7.00 4.55
C GLU A 35 -1.77 6.40 3.58
N PHE A 36 -1.93 5.12 3.23
CA PHE A 36 -1.10 4.46 2.22
C PHE A 36 -1.16 5.17 0.86
N GLN A 37 -2.36 5.61 0.45
CA GLN A 37 -2.58 6.32 -0.81
C GLN A 37 -1.76 7.61 -0.92
N LYS A 38 -1.56 8.35 0.18
CA LYS A 38 -0.75 9.58 0.17
C LYS A 38 0.68 9.29 -0.29
N PHE A 39 1.27 8.20 0.20
CA PHE A 39 2.61 7.81 -0.22
C PHE A 39 2.61 7.36 -1.68
N ASP A 40 1.68 6.49 -2.08
CA ASP A 40 1.58 6.05 -3.49
C ASP A 40 1.43 7.22 -4.48
N LEU A 41 0.63 8.24 -4.14
CA LEU A 41 0.36 9.35 -5.04
C LEU A 41 1.48 10.39 -5.04
N TYR A 42 1.97 10.77 -3.85
CA TYR A 42 2.80 11.98 -3.70
C TYR A 42 4.30 11.70 -3.58
N THR A 43 4.75 10.44 -3.54
CA THR A 43 6.19 10.13 -3.65
C THR A 43 6.67 9.95 -5.09
N LYS A 44 5.76 10.01 -6.07
CA LYS A 44 6.10 9.96 -7.50
C LYS A 44 6.83 11.24 -7.89
N LYS A 45 8.14 11.12 -8.15
CA LYS A 45 9.03 12.22 -8.54
C LYS A 45 9.87 11.79 -9.75
N GLU A 46 10.27 12.75 -10.57
CA GLU A 46 11.17 12.49 -11.71
C GLU A 46 12.56 12.06 -11.27
N SER A 47 13.03 12.56 -10.11
CA SER A 47 14.29 12.14 -9.53
C SER A 47 14.17 10.75 -8.90
N LEU A 48 14.96 9.82 -9.42
CA LEU A 48 15.03 8.46 -8.89
C LEU A 48 15.86 8.44 -7.61
N PRO A 49 15.43 7.71 -6.57
CA PRO A 49 16.24 7.49 -5.39
C PRO A 49 17.44 6.60 -5.72
N ASP A 50 18.51 6.73 -4.94
CA ASP A 50 19.64 5.82 -5.04
C ASP A 50 19.25 4.41 -4.58
N ILE A 51 19.12 3.52 -5.56
CA ILE A 51 18.68 2.14 -5.32
C ILE A 51 19.78 1.36 -4.57
N GLU A 52 21.05 1.63 -4.81
CA GLU A 52 22.15 0.84 -4.22
C GLU A 52 22.24 1.06 -2.71
N SER A 53 22.07 2.29 -2.22
CA SER A 53 22.05 2.58 -0.79
C SER A 53 20.79 2.04 -0.08
N LEU A 54 19.65 1.96 -0.78
CA LEU A 54 18.38 1.49 -0.21
C LEU A 54 18.25 -0.04 -0.18
N LYS A 55 18.92 -0.75 -1.09
CA LYS A 55 18.86 -2.22 -1.23
C LYS A 55 19.11 -2.97 0.09
N PRO A 56 20.16 -2.68 0.89
CA PRO A 56 20.42 -3.41 2.14
C PRO A 56 19.27 -3.30 3.13
N TYR A 57 18.67 -2.12 3.25
CA TYR A 57 17.54 -1.86 4.14
C TYR A 57 16.31 -2.69 3.74
N TYR A 58 15.88 -2.59 2.49
CA TYR A 58 14.70 -3.32 2.02
C TYR A 58 14.93 -4.83 1.98
N ARG A 59 16.15 -5.29 1.72
CA ARG A 59 16.51 -6.72 1.79
C ARG A 59 16.26 -7.28 3.19
N GLY A 60 16.67 -6.57 4.24
CA GLY A 60 16.41 -7.00 5.62
C GLY A 60 14.91 -7.09 5.94
N LEU A 61 14.09 -6.21 5.37
CA LEU A 61 12.63 -6.28 5.50
C LEU A 61 12.05 -7.49 4.73
N VAL A 62 12.53 -7.75 3.52
CA VAL A 62 12.10 -8.92 2.73
C VAL A 62 12.46 -10.22 3.44
N GLU A 63 13.68 -10.34 3.97
CA GLU A 63 14.11 -11.52 4.73
C GLU A 63 13.29 -11.72 6.01
N LYS A 64 12.86 -10.64 6.66
CA LYS A 64 12.01 -10.72 7.86
C LYS A 64 10.58 -11.16 7.55
N TYR A 65 9.95 -10.62 6.52
CA TYR A 65 8.50 -10.79 6.28
C TYR A 65 8.16 -11.79 5.18
N CYS A 66 9.02 -11.99 4.18
CA CYS A 66 8.81 -12.88 3.04
C CYS A 66 10.13 -13.59 2.63
N PRO A 67 10.74 -14.41 3.50
CA PRO A 67 12.04 -15.03 3.22
C PRO A 67 11.98 -16.09 2.10
N GLY A 68 13.11 -16.27 1.42
CA GLY A 68 13.32 -17.36 0.49
C GLY A 68 12.71 -17.14 -0.91
N LYS A 69 12.60 -18.23 -1.67
CA LYS A 69 12.07 -18.19 -3.04
C LYS A 69 10.55 -18.24 -3.02
N LEU A 70 9.93 -17.14 -3.44
CA LEU A 70 8.49 -17.03 -3.57
C LEU A 70 7.98 -17.74 -4.83
N LYS A 71 6.73 -18.20 -4.79
CA LYS A 71 5.98 -18.68 -5.95
C LYS A 71 5.14 -17.52 -6.48
N TRP A 72 5.26 -17.23 -7.77
CA TRP A 72 4.62 -16.12 -8.45
C TRP A 72 3.59 -16.62 -9.44
#